data_AF-A0A2V9N0G5-F1
#
_entry.id   AF-A0A2V9N0G5-F1
#
_cell.length_a   1.000
_cell.length_b   1.000
_cell.length_c   1.000
_cell.angle_alpha   90.00
_cell.angle_beta   90.00
_cell.angle_gamma   90.00
#
_symmetry.space_group_name_H-M   'P 1'
#
loop_
_entity.id
_entity.type
_entity.pdbx_description
1 polymer ?
#
loop_
_entity_poly.entity_id
_entity_poly.type
_entity_poly.pdbx_seq_one_letter_code
_entity_poly.pdbx_strand_id
1 'polypeptide(L)'
;MKAYATSLQKLGLALLALACMAMAANAQQAQVAPGSERPMFKRFPGQLRAPKTRIEAAATPLTTWNGSFTSSGTTYNYNMVGTKPSGGGSTTVQVKIIPIKIVITNRRGSKVTYDPAHVLSNGNSVTTNTVQSPIFAGVPFSSGGVSMGTTQYIDAYQRANFWGTVQSHTGYHVLLGGPTVLAEQTLSPPSRSGKTGSVFGFTAGLV
;
A
#
# COMPACT_ATOMS: atom_id res chain seq x y z
N MET A 1 45.77 -42.03 -32.91
CA MET A 1 45.74 -40.80 -32.08
C MET A 1 44.52 -39.89 -32.26
N LYS A 2 43.64 -40.07 -33.27
CA LYS A 2 42.47 -39.19 -33.48
C LYS A 2 41.20 -39.55 -32.67
N ALA A 3 41.07 -40.77 -32.15
CA ALA A 3 39.85 -41.21 -31.44
C ALA A 3 39.71 -40.67 -29.99
N TYR A 4 40.83 -40.36 -29.33
CA TYR A 4 40.85 -39.89 -27.93
C TYR A 4 40.53 -38.38 -27.79
N ALA A 5 40.73 -37.60 -28.84
CA ALA A 5 40.43 -36.15 -28.81
C ALA A 5 38.92 -35.87 -28.81
N THR A 6 38.15 -36.69 -29.53
CA THR A 6 36.69 -36.57 -29.65
C THR A 6 35.91 -37.02 -28.40
N SER A 7 36.46 -37.92 -27.59
CA SER A 7 35.81 -38.34 -26.33
C SER A 7 36.03 -37.30 -25.22
N LEU A 8 37.21 -36.68 -25.16
CA LEU A 8 37.53 -35.63 -24.20
C LEU A 8 36.71 -34.35 -24.43
N GLN A 9 36.47 -33.97 -25.69
CA GLN A 9 35.62 -32.82 -26.02
C GLN A 9 34.15 -33.04 -25.65
N LYS A 10 33.63 -34.26 -25.83
CA LYS A 10 32.24 -34.61 -25.44
C LYS A 10 32.07 -34.67 -23.92
N LEU A 11 33.09 -35.12 -23.18
CA LEU A 11 33.09 -35.12 -21.71
C LEU A 11 33.16 -33.70 -21.14
N GLY A 12 33.95 -32.81 -21.76
CA GLY A 12 34.05 -31.40 -21.37
C GLY A 12 32.75 -30.61 -21.56
N LEU A 13 32.03 -30.86 -22.67
CA LEU A 13 30.71 -30.25 -22.92
C LEU A 13 29.63 -30.76 -21.96
N ALA A 14 29.67 -32.04 -21.57
CA ALA A 14 28.74 -32.58 -20.59
C ALA A 14 28.97 -32.01 -19.17
N LEU A 15 30.24 -31.81 -18.78
CA LEU A 15 30.60 -31.18 -17.49
C LEU A 15 30.20 -29.70 -17.43
N LEU A 16 30.31 -28.95 -18.54
CA LEU A 16 29.87 -27.55 -18.59
C LEU A 16 28.35 -27.41 -18.47
N ALA A 17 27.58 -28.30 -19.10
CA ALA A 17 26.12 -28.28 -19.04
C ALA A 17 25.57 -28.61 -17.64
N LEU A 18 26.21 -29.53 -16.91
CA LEU A 18 25.89 -29.85 -15.52
C LEU A 18 26.23 -28.70 -14.55
N ALA A 19 27.32 -27.95 -14.79
CA ALA A 19 27.67 -26.79 -13.99
C ALA A 19 26.68 -25.61 -14.17
N CYS A 20 26.12 -25.43 -15.37
CA CYS A 20 25.11 -24.39 -15.61
C CYS A 20 23.74 -24.73 -14.98
N MET A 21 23.35 -26.01 -14.92
CA MET A 21 22.10 -26.41 -14.27
C MET A 21 22.16 -26.34 -12.73
N ALA A 22 23.36 -26.48 -12.13
CA ALA A 22 23.54 -26.30 -10.68
C ALA A 22 23.45 -24.83 -10.22
N MET A 23 23.72 -23.86 -11.10
CA MET A 23 23.58 -22.43 -10.78
C MET A 23 22.14 -21.91 -10.85
N ALA A 24 21.23 -22.61 -11.52
CA ALA A 24 19.82 -22.21 -11.59
C ALA A 24 18.98 -22.66 -10.37
N ALA A 25 19.50 -23.56 -9.53
CA ALA A 25 18.76 -24.12 -8.40
C ALA A 25 18.88 -23.33 -7.09
N ASN A 26 19.75 -22.30 -7.03
CA ASN A 26 19.97 -21.50 -5.83
C ASN A 26 19.50 -20.04 -5.99
N ALA A 27 18.31 -19.84 -6.56
CA ALA A 27 17.52 -18.64 -6.29
C ALA A 27 16.57 -18.92 -5.10
N GLN A 28 17.13 -19.43 -4.00
CA GLN A 28 16.36 -19.57 -2.77
C GLN A 28 16.12 -18.15 -2.23
N GLN A 29 14.86 -17.74 -2.34
CA GLN A 29 14.28 -16.58 -1.69
C GLN A 29 14.76 -16.54 -0.23
N ALA A 30 15.73 -15.69 0.06
CA ALA A 30 16.15 -15.43 1.42
C ALA A 30 14.96 -14.79 2.13
N GLN A 31 14.21 -15.58 2.89
CA GLN A 31 13.27 -15.04 3.86
C GLN A 31 14.07 -14.19 4.83
N VAL A 32 13.84 -12.88 4.79
CA VAL A 32 14.31 -11.97 5.84
C VAL A 32 13.76 -12.50 7.16
N ALA A 33 14.65 -12.81 8.10
CA ALA A 33 14.24 -13.28 9.42
C ALA A 33 13.33 -12.21 10.07
N PRO A 34 12.22 -12.61 10.72
CA PRO A 34 11.35 -11.67 11.42
C PRO A 34 12.17 -10.80 12.40
N GLY A 35 12.05 -9.47 12.33
CA GLY A 35 12.84 -8.53 13.12
C GLY A 35 14.12 -8.01 12.45
N SER A 36 14.48 -8.55 11.28
CA SER A 36 15.59 -8.04 10.44
C SER A 36 15.12 -7.02 9.40
N GLU A 37 13.86 -6.55 9.50
CA GLU A 37 13.33 -5.54 8.59
C GLU A 37 14.07 -4.22 8.84
N ARG A 38 14.80 -3.75 7.83
CA ARG A 38 15.37 -2.41 7.88
C ARG A 38 14.23 -1.43 7.59
N PRO A 39 13.87 -0.52 8.51
CA PRO A 39 12.85 0.48 8.22
C PRO A 39 13.29 1.30 7.01
N MET A 40 12.57 1.21 5.89
CA MET A 40 12.86 1.94 4.65
C MET A 40 12.49 3.44 4.75
N PHE A 41 11.96 3.87 5.89
CA PHE A 41 11.51 5.24 6.11
C PHE A 41 11.93 5.70 7.51
N LYS A 42 12.52 6.90 7.58
CA LYS A 42 12.66 7.61 8.86
C LYS A 42 11.31 8.22 9.20
N ARG A 43 10.83 8.00 10.43
CA ARG A 43 9.70 8.76 10.97
C ARG A 43 10.22 10.14 11.37
N PHE A 44 9.53 11.20 11.00
CA PHE A 44 9.68 12.46 11.71
C PHE A 44 9.37 12.19 13.17
N PRO A 45 10.23 12.57 14.13
CA PRO A 45 9.76 12.69 15.50
C PRO A 45 8.70 13.76 15.44
N GLY A 46 7.43 13.34 15.43
CA GLY A 46 6.35 14.29 15.59
C GLY A 46 6.62 15.00 16.89
N GLN A 47 6.88 16.31 16.85
CA GLN A 47 6.50 17.16 17.96
C GLN A 47 4.97 17.14 18.00
N LEU A 48 4.42 15.99 18.36
CA LEU A 48 3.07 15.91 18.87
C LEU A 48 3.10 16.86 20.05
N ARG A 49 2.22 17.86 20.04
CA ARG A 49 1.80 18.53 21.28
C ARG A 49 1.66 17.42 22.31
N ALA A 50 2.24 17.62 23.51
CA ALA A 50 2.32 16.61 24.57
C ALA A 50 1.09 15.69 24.47
N PRO A 51 1.27 14.38 24.21
CA PRO A 51 0.15 13.50 23.93
C PRO A 51 -0.88 13.78 25.01
N LYS A 52 -2.11 14.13 24.60
CA LYS A 52 -3.20 14.24 25.57
C LYS A 52 -3.07 13.00 26.44
N THR A 53 -2.93 13.17 27.75
CA THR A 53 -2.72 12.06 28.70
C THR A 53 -3.85 11.03 28.66
N ARG A 54 -4.90 11.33 27.90
CA ARG A 54 -6.01 10.48 27.51
C ARG A 54 -6.16 10.51 25.98
N ILE A 55 -6.13 9.34 25.36
CA ILE A 55 -6.73 9.15 24.03
C ILE A 55 -8.23 9.36 24.24
N GLU A 56 -8.76 10.49 23.79
CA GLU A 56 -10.20 10.71 23.81
C GLU A 56 -10.87 9.72 22.85
N ALA A 57 -11.90 9.04 23.34
CA ALA A 57 -12.72 8.21 22.47
C ALA A 57 -13.27 9.08 21.33
N ALA A 58 -13.22 8.54 20.10
CA ALA A 58 -13.83 9.22 18.97
C ALA A 58 -15.30 9.51 19.27
N ALA A 59 -15.75 10.73 19.00
CA ALA A 59 -17.15 11.14 19.22
C ALA A 59 -18.14 10.24 18.48
N THR A 60 -17.70 9.63 17.37
CA THR A 60 -18.42 8.57 16.67
C THR A 60 -17.48 7.39 16.47
N PRO A 61 -17.66 6.28 17.19
CA PRO A 61 -16.85 5.09 16.97
C PRO A 61 -17.16 4.47 15.61
N LEU A 62 -16.16 3.83 15.00
CA LEU A 62 -16.40 3.00 13.83
C LEU A 62 -17.23 1.79 14.24
N THR A 63 -18.18 1.39 13.40
CA THR A 63 -18.82 0.07 13.52
C THR A 63 -17.74 -0.99 13.35
N THR A 64 -17.68 -1.95 14.28
CA THR A 64 -16.70 -3.04 14.21
C THR A 64 -17.33 -4.37 14.59
N TRP A 65 -16.72 -5.46 14.15
CA TRP A 65 -17.08 -6.82 14.53
C TRP A 65 -15.82 -7.65 14.78
N ASN A 66 -15.92 -8.61 15.69
CA ASN A 66 -14.83 -9.51 16.02
C ASN A 66 -15.05 -10.93 15.47
N GLY A 67 -13.95 -11.65 15.36
CA GLY A 67 -13.95 -13.05 14.99
C GLY A 67 -12.60 -13.68 15.28
N SER A 68 -12.46 -14.94 14.90
CA SER A 68 -11.20 -15.66 15.01
C SER A 68 -11.05 -16.69 13.90
N PHE A 69 -9.82 -17.13 13.68
CA PHE A 69 -9.51 -18.30 12.87
C PHE A 69 -8.35 -19.07 13.50
N THR A 70 -8.29 -20.37 13.27
CA THR A 70 -7.20 -21.21 13.77
C THR A 70 -6.30 -21.61 12.62
N SER A 71 -5.00 -21.36 12.76
CA SER A 71 -3.98 -21.80 11.82
C SER A 71 -2.83 -22.44 12.60
N SER A 72 -2.43 -23.65 12.21
CA SER A 72 -1.36 -24.41 12.87
C SER A 72 -1.53 -24.52 14.39
N GLY A 73 -2.76 -24.80 14.84
CA GLY A 73 -3.09 -24.94 16.27
C GLY A 73 -3.17 -23.63 17.06
N THR A 74 -2.85 -22.48 16.44
CA THR A 74 -2.94 -21.16 17.08
C THR A 74 -4.21 -20.45 16.66
N THR A 75 -4.99 -19.98 17.64
CA THR A 75 -6.19 -19.19 17.39
C THR A 75 -5.82 -17.70 17.30
N TYR A 76 -6.12 -17.08 16.18
CA TYR A 76 -5.90 -15.67 15.92
C TYR A 76 -7.24 -14.94 16.03
N ASN A 77 -7.36 -14.07 17.03
CA ASN A 77 -8.50 -13.18 17.16
C ASN A 77 -8.26 -11.90 16.35
N TYR A 78 -9.33 -11.35 15.78
CA TYR A 78 -9.27 -10.10 15.04
C TYR A 78 -10.51 -9.24 15.31
N ASN A 79 -10.34 -7.94 15.08
CA ASN A 79 -11.43 -6.96 15.05
C ASN A 79 -11.37 -6.24 13.70
N MET A 80 -12.51 -6.13 13.03
CA MET A 80 -12.62 -5.58 11.67
C MET A 80 -13.62 -4.42 11.68
N VAL A 81 -13.38 -3.43 10.82
CA VAL A 81 -14.33 -2.33 10.59
C VAL A 81 -15.49 -2.83 9.73
N GLY A 82 -16.69 -2.35 10.03
CA GLY A 82 -17.94 -2.67 9.32
C GLY A 82 -18.88 -3.59 10.10
N THR A 83 -19.86 -4.10 9.37
CA THR A 83 -20.77 -5.18 9.76
C THR A 83 -20.11 -6.55 9.56
N LYS A 84 -20.59 -7.59 10.25
CA LYS A 84 -20.10 -8.95 10.04
C LYS A 84 -20.55 -9.45 8.64
N PRO A 85 -19.66 -10.06 7.83
CA PRO A 85 -19.98 -10.54 6.48
C PRO A 85 -21.20 -11.47 6.41
N SER A 86 -21.35 -12.36 7.40
CA SER A 86 -22.47 -13.31 7.48
C SER A 86 -23.83 -12.66 7.74
N GLY A 87 -23.87 -11.37 8.09
CA GLY A 87 -25.12 -10.62 8.22
C GLY A 87 -25.56 -9.96 6.92
N GLY A 88 -24.70 -9.90 5.89
CA GLY A 88 -25.01 -9.27 4.60
C GLY A 88 -25.26 -7.75 4.66
N GLY A 89 -25.04 -7.10 5.80
CA GLY A 89 -25.22 -5.66 5.95
C GLY A 89 -24.06 -4.86 5.37
N SER A 90 -24.34 -3.62 4.96
CA SER A 90 -23.34 -2.65 4.47
C SER A 90 -23.01 -1.61 5.55
N THR A 91 -21.74 -1.20 5.62
CA THR A 91 -21.28 -0.07 6.44
C THR A 91 -20.59 0.96 5.57
N THR A 92 -20.85 2.25 5.82
CA THR A 92 -20.16 3.37 5.17
C THR A 92 -19.29 4.13 6.17
N VAL A 93 -17.99 4.17 5.93
CA VAL A 93 -16.98 4.91 6.72
C VAL A 93 -16.77 6.27 6.08
N GLN A 94 -17.14 7.34 6.77
CA GLN A 94 -17.00 8.70 6.22
C GLN A 94 -15.53 9.13 6.18
N VAL A 95 -15.08 9.60 5.01
CA VAL A 95 -13.68 9.98 4.79
C VAL A 95 -13.54 11.49 4.56
N LYS A 96 -12.47 12.05 5.12
CA LYS A 96 -12.02 13.42 4.87
C LYS A 96 -10.66 13.39 4.22
N ILE A 97 -10.46 14.19 3.18
CA ILE A 97 -9.16 14.41 2.54
C ILE A 97 -8.66 15.79 2.94
N ILE A 98 -7.43 15.86 3.42
CA ILE A 98 -6.75 17.13 3.69
C ILE A 98 -5.62 17.26 2.67
N PRO A 99 -5.75 18.14 1.66
CA PRO A 99 -4.67 18.41 0.73
C PRO A 99 -3.50 19.06 1.47
N ILE A 100 -2.28 18.55 1.24
CA ILE A 100 -1.07 19.09 1.85
C ILE A 100 -0.17 19.66 0.76
N LYS A 101 0.00 20.98 0.76
CA LYS A 101 0.97 21.69 -0.06
C LYS A 101 2.29 21.76 0.69
N ILE A 102 3.39 21.35 0.06
CA ILE A 102 4.72 21.39 0.67
C ILE A 102 5.60 22.35 -0.12
N VAL A 103 6.12 23.38 0.55
CA VAL A 103 7.02 24.39 -0.03
C VAL A 103 8.40 24.25 0.60
N ILE A 104 9.37 23.74 -0.17
CA ILE A 104 10.75 23.59 0.28
C ILE A 104 11.56 24.76 -0.27
N THR A 105 12.04 25.63 0.63
CA THR A 105 12.96 26.71 0.28
C THR A 105 14.36 26.34 0.74
N ASN A 106 15.34 26.27 -0.16
CA ASN A 106 16.71 25.98 0.22
C ASN A 106 17.41 27.20 0.84
N ARG A 107 18.61 27.04 1.41
CA ARG A 107 19.38 28.14 2.02
C ARG A 107 19.72 29.29 1.06
N ARG A 108 19.74 29.03 -0.25
CA ARG A 108 20.00 30.03 -1.30
C ARG A 108 18.72 30.72 -1.79
N GLY A 109 17.57 30.40 -1.22
CA GLY A 109 16.27 31.00 -1.56
C GLY A 109 15.52 30.33 -2.71
N SER A 110 16.06 29.28 -3.35
CA SER A 110 15.34 28.55 -4.39
C SER A 110 14.23 27.68 -3.80
N LYS A 111 13.08 27.64 -4.48
CA LYS A 111 11.84 27.02 -4.01
C LYS A 111 11.44 25.84 -4.89
N VAL A 112 11.06 24.74 -4.25
CA VAL A 112 10.37 23.61 -4.88
C VAL A 112 9.04 23.43 -4.16
N THR A 113 7.95 23.38 -4.93
CA THR A 113 6.59 23.27 -4.38
C THR A 113 5.95 21.97 -4.87
N TYR A 114 5.45 21.19 -3.92
CA TYR A 114 4.58 20.04 -4.18
C TYR A 114 3.15 20.48 -3.86
N ASP A 115 2.36 20.71 -4.91
CA ASP A 115 1.03 21.30 -4.82
C ASP A 115 -0.03 20.26 -5.23
N PRO A 116 -0.95 19.86 -4.34
CA PRO A 116 -2.03 18.95 -4.71
C PRO A 116 -3.05 19.57 -5.69
N ALA A 117 -3.09 20.89 -5.82
CA ALA A 117 -3.86 21.60 -6.84
C ALA A 117 -3.18 21.63 -8.22
N HIS A 118 -1.93 21.15 -8.33
CA HIS A 118 -1.25 21.07 -9.62
C HIS A 118 -2.00 20.16 -10.59
N VAL A 119 -2.35 20.71 -11.75
CA VAL A 119 -3.06 20.00 -12.82
C VAL A 119 -2.06 19.16 -13.60
N LEU A 120 -2.31 17.85 -13.65
CA LEU A 120 -1.49 16.90 -14.39
C LEU A 120 -1.86 16.91 -15.88
N SER A 121 -1.10 16.18 -16.69
CA SER A 121 -1.34 16.05 -18.13
C SER A 121 -2.73 15.53 -18.51
N ASN A 122 -3.43 14.89 -17.58
CA ASN A 122 -4.80 14.42 -17.76
C ASN A 122 -5.88 15.49 -17.51
N GLY A 123 -5.49 16.74 -17.25
CA GLY A 123 -6.42 17.86 -17.03
C GLY A 123 -7.01 17.93 -15.61
N ASN A 124 -6.65 16.99 -14.73
CA ASN A 124 -7.12 16.95 -13.35
C ASN A 124 -6.02 17.31 -12.35
N SER A 125 -6.41 17.94 -11.23
CA SER A 125 -5.50 18.11 -10.09
C SER A 125 -5.19 16.77 -9.43
N VAL A 126 -4.12 16.70 -8.62
CA VAL A 126 -3.83 15.52 -7.80
C VAL A 126 -5.01 15.19 -6.88
N THR A 127 -5.58 16.21 -6.23
CA THR A 127 -6.78 16.02 -5.38
C THR A 127 -7.95 15.45 -6.17
N THR A 128 -8.25 15.99 -7.35
CA THR A 128 -9.33 15.49 -8.22
C THR A 128 -9.11 14.02 -8.60
N ASN A 129 -7.89 13.68 -9.03
CA ASN A 129 -7.53 12.30 -9.37
C ASN A 129 -7.66 11.35 -8.17
N THR A 130 -7.29 11.78 -6.96
CA THR A 130 -7.50 10.98 -5.75
C THR A 130 -8.98 10.73 -5.48
N VAL A 131 -9.82 11.78 -5.54
CA VAL A 131 -11.27 11.67 -5.29
C VAL A 131 -11.96 10.77 -6.32
N GLN A 132 -11.52 10.81 -7.58
CA GLN A 132 -12.08 10.00 -8.67
C GLN A 132 -11.46 8.59 -8.76
N SER A 133 -10.46 8.28 -7.95
CA SER A 133 -9.77 6.99 -8.00
C SER A 133 -10.70 5.84 -7.57
N PRO A 134 -10.38 4.59 -7.96
CA PRO A 134 -11.08 3.39 -7.47
C PRO A 134 -11.10 3.22 -5.94
N ILE A 135 -10.35 4.01 -5.17
CA ILE A 135 -10.47 4.04 -3.71
C ILE A 135 -11.86 4.54 -3.29
N PHE A 136 -12.42 5.51 -4.02
CA PHE A 136 -13.71 6.15 -3.71
C PHE A 136 -14.76 5.94 -4.80
N ALA A 137 -14.35 5.71 -6.05
CA ALA A 137 -15.23 5.43 -7.17
C ALA A 137 -15.44 3.92 -7.36
N GLY A 138 -16.65 3.54 -7.75
CA GLY A 138 -16.99 2.16 -8.09
C GLY A 138 -16.45 1.76 -9.46
N VAL A 139 -15.65 0.71 -9.52
CA VAL A 139 -15.20 0.07 -10.78
C VAL A 139 -15.37 -1.45 -10.67
N PRO A 140 -15.49 -2.18 -11.80
CA PRO A 140 -15.60 -3.64 -11.75
C PRO A 140 -14.31 -4.27 -11.23
N PHE A 141 -14.43 -5.14 -10.23
CA PHE A 141 -13.33 -5.93 -9.70
C PHE A 141 -13.57 -7.43 -9.91
N SER A 142 -12.54 -8.12 -10.40
CA SER A 142 -12.53 -9.57 -10.55
C SER A 142 -11.14 -10.14 -10.30
N SER A 143 -11.06 -11.34 -9.73
CA SER A 143 -9.82 -12.08 -9.52
C SER A 143 -10.07 -13.57 -9.72
N GLY A 144 -9.19 -14.26 -10.48
CA GLY A 144 -9.32 -15.69 -10.73
C GLY A 144 -10.65 -16.12 -11.37
N GLY A 145 -11.26 -15.26 -12.20
CA GLY A 145 -12.58 -15.51 -12.81
C GLY A 145 -13.78 -15.22 -11.91
N VAL A 146 -13.56 -14.86 -10.64
CA VAL A 146 -14.60 -14.49 -9.67
C VAL A 146 -14.81 -12.98 -9.70
N SER A 147 -16.06 -12.53 -9.80
CA SER A 147 -16.42 -11.10 -9.72
C SER A 147 -16.76 -10.70 -8.28
N MET A 148 -16.16 -9.62 -7.81
CA MET A 148 -16.47 -8.99 -6.51
C MET A 148 -17.53 -7.90 -6.65
N GLY A 149 -18.00 -7.64 -7.89
CA GLY A 149 -18.94 -6.58 -8.23
C GLY A 149 -18.27 -5.29 -8.68
N THR A 150 -19.09 -4.28 -8.99
CA THR A 150 -18.65 -2.90 -9.23
C THR A 150 -18.70 -2.15 -7.92
N THR A 151 -17.54 -1.87 -7.35
CA THR A 151 -17.40 -1.29 -6.01
C THR A 151 -16.05 -0.59 -5.85
N GLN A 152 -15.72 -0.13 -4.65
CA GLN A 152 -14.45 0.49 -4.32
C GLN A 152 -13.35 -0.56 -4.12
N TYR A 153 -12.10 -0.19 -4.36
CA TYR A 153 -10.94 -1.08 -4.25
C TYR A 153 -10.87 -1.79 -2.89
N ILE A 154 -11.01 -1.03 -1.80
CA ILE A 154 -10.90 -1.61 -0.44
C ILE A 154 -12.09 -2.52 -0.11
N ASP A 155 -13.28 -2.20 -0.62
CA ASP A 155 -14.48 -3.02 -0.46
C ASP A 155 -14.35 -4.34 -1.24
N ALA A 156 -13.89 -4.29 -2.49
CA ALA A 156 -13.62 -5.48 -3.29
C ALA A 156 -12.58 -6.38 -2.63
N TYR A 157 -11.49 -5.80 -2.10
CA TYR A 157 -10.46 -6.55 -1.37
C TYR A 157 -11.04 -7.24 -0.13
N GLN A 158 -11.85 -6.53 0.66
CA GLN A 158 -12.51 -7.10 1.83
C GLN A 158 -13.51 -8.21 1.45
N ARG A 159 -14.34 -8.00 0.43
CA ARG A 159 -15.27 -9.00 -0.09
C ARG A 159 -14.55 -10.25 -0.58
N ALA A 160 -13.38 -10.09 -1.20
CA ALA A 160 -12.54 -11.21 -1.63
C ALA A 160 -11.99 -12.02 -0.45
N ASN A 161 -11.51 -11.36 0.61
CA ASN A 161 -10.99 -12.04 1.81
C ASN A 161 -12.06 -12.90 2.51
N PHE A 162 -13.33 -12.51 2.41
CA PHE A 162 -14.46 -13.23 3.00
C PHE A 162 -15.35 -13.92 1.96
N TRP A 163 -14.82 -14.19 0.76
CA TRP A 163 -15.62 -14.63 -0.39
C TRP A 163 -16.48 -15.88 -0.09
N GLY A 164 -15.94 -16.83 0.68
CA GLY A 164 -16.67 -18.04 1.08
C GLY A 164 -18.01 -17.76 1.79
N THR A 165 -18.11 -16.63 2.50
CA THR A 165 -19.35 -16.14 3.14
C THR A 165 -20.08 -15.11 2.27
N VAL A 166 -19.34 -14.17 1.66
CA VAL A 166 -19.92 -13.03 0.93
C VAL A 166 -20.62 -13.45 -0.36
N GLN A 167 -20.20 -14.55 -0.99
CA GLN A 167 -20.85 -15.07 -2.21
C GLN A 167 -22.34 -15.38 -2.02
N SER A 168 -22.78 -15.70 -0.80
CA SER A 168 -24.19 -15.91 -0.43
C SER A 168 -24.81 -14.72 0.33
N HIS A 169 -24.00 -13.71 0.66
CA HIS A 169 -24.40 -12.50 1.41
C HIS A 169 -23.98 -11.26 0.62
N THR A 170 -24.45 -11.16 -0.62
CA THR A 170 -23.93 -10.21 -1.62
C THR A 170 -24.15 -8.74 -1.28
N GLY A 171 -25.06 -8.42 -0.35
CA GLY A 171 -25.28 -7.09 0.20
C GLY A 171 -24.18 -6.60 1.16
N TYR A 172 -23.24 -7.48 1.55
CA TYR A 172 -22.13 -7.10 2.42
C TYR A 172 -21.20 -6.10 1.75
N HIS A 173 -20.99 -4.96 2.39
CA HIS A 173 -20.02 -3.96 1.97
C HIS A 173 -19.38 -3.23 3.15
N VAL A 174 -18.14 -2.78 2.95
CA VAL A 174 -17.45 -1.78 3.77
C VAL A 174 -16.97 -0.67 2.83
N LEU A 175 -17.83 0.34 2.66
CA LEU A 175 -17.61 1.45 1.73
C LEU A 175 -16.96 2.63 2.43
N LEU A 176 -16.14 3.38 1.70
CA LEU A 176 -15.70 4.71 2.05
C LEU A 176 -16.74 5.72 1.53
N GLY A 177 -17.34 6.48 2.45
CA GLY A 177 -18.32 7.51 2.16
C GLY A 177 -17.66 8.84 1.86
N GLY A 178 -18.10 9.48 0.77
CA GLY A 178 -17.41 10.65 0.24
C GLY A 178 -15.94 10.36 -0.08
N PRO A 179 -15.21 11.38 -0.52
CA PRO A 179 -14.51 12.08 0.54
C PRO A 179 -14.90 13.55 0.59
N THR A 180 -15.01 14.10 1.81
CA THR A 180 -15.07 15.56 1.98
C THR A 180 -13.66 16.10 1.89
N VAL A 181 -13.37 16.88 0.85
CA VAL A 181 -12.10 17.59 0.72
C VAL A 181 -12.13 18.82 1.64
N LEU A 182 -11.22 18.87 2.61
CA LEU A 182 -11.04 20.01 3.51
C LEU A 182 -10.09 21.05 2.90
N ALA A 183 -9.99 22.20 3.56
CA ALA A 183 -9.06 23.26 3.18
C ALA A 183 -7.61 22.76 3.13
N GLU A 184 -6.90 23.14 2.06
CA GLU A 184 -5.49 22.83 1.89
C GLU A 184 -4.66 23.38 3.05
N GLN A 185 -3.70 22.58 3.52
CA GLN A 185 -2.71 22.99 4.50
C GLN A 185 -1.37 23.19 3.82
N THR A 186 -0.72 24.34 4.06
CA THR A 186 0.63 24.60 3.56
C THR A 186 1.66 24.30 4.64
N LEU A 187 2.60 23.42 4.31
CA LEU A 187 3.78 23.11 5.11
C LEU A 187 5.02 23.70 4.44
N SER A 188 5.72 24.57 5.16
CA SER A 188 6.96 25.17 4.70
C SER A 188 8.04 25.00 5.77
N PRO A 189 8.88 23.94 5.71
CA PRO A 189 9.97 23.77 6.65
C PRO A 189 10.97 24.94 6.56
N PRO A 190 11.65 25.30 7.67
CA PRO A 190 12.71 26.30 7.64
C PRO A 190 13.81 25.95 6.62
N SER A 191 14.40 26.95 5.98
CA SER A 191 15.40 26.76 4.92
C SER A 191 16.68 26.05 5.36
N ARG A 192 16.93 26.01 6.68
CA ARG A 192 18.03 25.23 7.26
C ARG A 192 17.78 23.72 7.27
N SER A 193 16.51 23.30 7.23
CA SER A 193 16.05 21.91 7.37
C SER A 193 15.48 21.34 6.08
N GLY A 194 14.81 22.17 5.26
CA GLY A 194 14.29 21.73 3.95
C GLY A 194 15.39 21.61 2.90
N LYS A 195 15.53 20.45 2.28
CA LYS A 195 16.39 20.23 1.10
C LYS A 195 15.62 19.49 0.02
N THR A 196 16.11 19.57 -1.21
CA THR A 196 15.66 18.69 -2.30
C THR A 196 16.83 17.86 -2.78
N GLY A 197 16.55 16.68 -3.32
CA GLY A 197 17.55 15.80 -3.92
C GLY A 197 16.93 14.80 -4.89
N SER A 198 17.76 13.99 -5.54
CA SER A 198 17.30 12.95 -6.45
C SER A 198 17.07 11.65 -5.70
N VAL A 199 15.85 11.12 -5.76
CA VAL A 199 15.45 9.84 -5.16
C VAL A 199 14.68 9.06 -6.22
N PHE A 200 15.17 7.85 -6.55
CA PHE A 200 14.62 7.01 -7.62
C PHE A 200 14.50 7.73 -8.98
N GLY A 201 15.39 8.69 -9.27
CA GLY A 201 15.35 9.48 -10.51
C GLY A 201 14.41 10.69 -10.49
N PHE A 202 13.73 10.96 -9.37
CA PHE A 202 12.82 12.09 -9.20
C PHE A 202 13.35 13.11 -8.20
N THR A 203 13.01 14.39 -8.41
CA THR A 203 13.30 15.43 -7.41
C THR A 203 12.36 15.27 -6.22
N ALA A 204 12.89 14.86 -5.08
CA ALA A 204 12.17 14.65 -3.84
C ALA A 204 12.56 15.69 -2.79
N GLY A 205 11.59 16.00 -1.90
CA GLY A 205 11.85 16.69 -0.66
C GLY A 205 12.61 15.78 0.29
N LEU A 206 13.70 16.29 0.85
CA LEU A 206 14.54 15.61 1.83
C LEU A 206 14.48 16.37 3.15
N VAL A 207 14.58 15.61 4.23
CA VAL A 207 14.58 16.14 5.59
C VAL A 207 15.69 15.47 6.41
#